data_AF-A0AAC9BG71-F1
#
_entry.id   AF-A0AAC9BG71-F1
#
_cell.length_a   1.000
_cell.length_b   1.000
_cell.length_c   1.000
_cell.angle_alpha   90.00
_cell.angle_beta   90.00
_cell.angle_gamma   90.00
#
_symmetry.space_group_name_H-M   'P 1'
#
loop_
_entity.id
_entity.type
_entity.pdbx_description
1 polymer ?
#
loop_
_entity_poly.entity_id
_entity_poly.type
_entity_poly.pdbx_seq_one_letter_code
_entity_poly.pdbx_strand_id
1 'polypeptide(L)' 'MLGNDVLHEEWREIPEVDVEAARQYAQRILEDFYDDRESVLALVRSKGRVPDEDRKIEDNQS' A
#
# COMPACT_ATOMS: atom_id res chain seq x y z
N MET A 1 -23.97 -19.20 -30.07
CA MET A 1 -22.51 -19.05 -29.93
C MET A 1 -22.24 -18.63 -28.50
N LEU A 2 -21.56 -19.48 -27.74
CA LEU A 2 -21.11 -19.17 -26.37
C LEU A 2 -19.71 -18.54 -26.47
N GLY A 3 -19.56 -17.36 -25.87
CA GLY A 3 -18.30 -16.93 -25.25
C GLY A 3 -17.17 -16.46 -26.14
N ASN A 4 -17.28 -15.27 -26.75
CA ASN A 4 -16.04 -14.54 -27.11
C ASN A 4 -16.14 -13.01 -27.26
N ASP A 5 -17.04 -12.33 -26.56
CA ASP A 5 -16.96 -10.87 -26.43
C ASP A 5 -16.45 -10.52 -25.04
N VAL A 6 -15.19 -10.89 -24.76
CA VAL A 6 -14.47 -10.12 -23.74
C VAL A 6 -14.24 -8.77 -24.40
N LEU A 7 -15.07 -7.78 -24.03
CA LEU A 7 -14.84 -6.38 -24.34
C LEU A 7 -13.50 -6.02 -23.71
N HIS A 8 -12.41 -6.20 -24.45
CA HIS A 8 -11.13 -5.62 -24.11
C HIS A 8 -11.32 -4.13 -24.32
N GLU A 9 -11.73 -3.43 -23.26
CA GLU A 9 -11.60 -1.99 -23.24
C GLU A 9 -10.15 -1.64 -23.58
N GLU A 10 -9.95 -0.54 -24.29
CA GLU A 10 -8.61 -0.07 -24.58
C GLU A 10 -7.83 0.09 -23.28
N TRP A 11 -6.59 -0.42 -23.27
CA TRP A 11 -5.69 -0.26 -22.14
C TRP A 11 -5.53 1.23 -21.85
N ARG A 12 -5.92 1.64 -20.64
CA ARG A 12 -5.73 3.01 -20.18
C ARG A 12 -4.47 3.08 -19.33
N GLU A 13 -3.65 4.07 -19.64
CA GLU A 13 -2.56 4.46 -18.77
C GLU A 13 -3.12 4.90 -17.42
N ILE A 14 -2.53 4.42 -16.34
CA ILE A 14 -2.88 4.85 -14.99
C ILE A 14 -1.86 5.91 -14.58
N PRO A 15 -2.31 7.16 -14.35
CA PRO A 15 -1.45 8.22 -13.82
C PRO A 15 -0.81 7.81 -12.50
N GLU A 16 0.44 8.24 -12.28
CA GLU A 16 1.16 7.97 -11.02
C GLU A 16 0.40 8.49 -9.79
N VAL A 17 -0.31 9.62 -9.93
CA VAL A 17 -1.15 10.19 -8.87
C VAL A 17 -2.30 9.24 -8.46
N ASP A 18 -2.87 8.50 -9.41
CA ASP A 18 -3.96 7.57 -9.13
C ASP A 18 -3.44 6.30 -8.46
N VAL A 19 -2.22 5.87 -8.82
CA VAL A 19 -1.52 4.78 -8.13
C VAL A 19 -1.22 5.17 -6.69
N GLU A 20 -0.71 6.39 -6.47
CA GLU A 20 -0.41 6.90 -5.13
C GLU A 20 -1.67 7.03 -4.27
N ALA A 21 -2.76 7.56 -4.83
CA ALA A 21 -4.04 7.65 -4.13
C ALA A 21 -4.57 6.26 -3.76
N ALA A 22 -4.56 5.31 -4.69
CA ALA A 22 -4.98 3.94 -4.42
C ALA A 22 -4.13 3.28 -3.32
N ARG A 23 -2.82 3.50 -3.33
CA ARG A 23 -1.90 3.03 -2.29
C ARG A 23 -2.27 3.57 -0.91
N GLN A 24 -2.50 4.87 -0.80
CA GLN A 24 -2.88 5.52 0.46
C GLN A 24 -4.22 5.01 1.00
N TYR A 25 -5.22 4.84 0.13
CA TYR A 25 -6.51 4.27 0.54
C TYR A 25 -6.39 2.82 0.98
N ALA A 26 -5.64 1.99 0.25
CA ALA A 26 -5.39 0.60 0.64
C ALA A 26 -4.67 0.52 1.99
N GLN A 27 -3.65 1.37 2.21
CA GLN A 27 -2.97 1.47 3.50
C GLN A 27 -3.96 1.84 4.61
N ARG A 28 -4.82 2.82 4.39
CA ARG A 28 -5.77 3.27 5.41
C ARG A 28 -6.79 2.19 5.77
N ILE A 29 -7.29 1.47 4.77
CA ILE A 29 -8.18 0.32 4.98
C ILE A 29 -7.47 -0.78 5.77
N LEU A 30 -6.19 -1.05 5.49
CA LEU A 30 -5.43 -2.03 6.24
C LEU A 30 -5.20 -1.58 7.69
N GLU A 31 -4.91 -0.30 7.92
CA GLU A 31 -4.78 0.29 9.27
C GLU A 31 -6.11 0.23 10.05
N ASP A 32 -7.24 0.50 9.39
CA ASP A 32 -8.54 0.57 10.04
C ASP A 32 -9.19 -0.81 10.26
N PHE A 33 -8.94 -1.79 9.38
CA PHE A 33 -9.58 -3.12 9.41
C PHE A 33 -8.67 -4.27 9.84
N TYR A 34 -7.35 -4.14 9.68
CA TYR A 34 -6.39 -5.18 10.03
C TYR A 34 -5.38 -4.69 11.07
N ASP A 35 -5.73 -5.06 12.30
CA ASP A 35 -4.90 -5.25 13.49
C ASP A 35 -4.51 -4.03 14.32
N ASP A 36 -4.60 -4.28 15.64
CA ASP A 36 -3.81 -3.60 16.67
C ASP A 36 -2.40 -3.39 16.14
N ARG A 37 -2.12 -2.15 15.78
CA ARG A 37 -0.91 -1.70 15.11
C ARG A 37 0.36 -2.23 15.80
N GLU A 38 0.33 -2.35 17.13
CA GLU A 38 1.43 -2.91 17.91
C GLU A 38 1.69 -4.39 17.60
N SER A 39 0.65 -5.19 17.38
CA SER A 39 0.77 -6.62 17.04
C SER A 39 1.44 -6.83 15.67
N VAL A 40 1.11 -6.00 14.67
CA VAL A 40 1.74 -6.04 13.35
C VAL A 40 3.18 -5.58 13.43
N LEU A 41 3.46 -4.48 14.14
CA LEU A 41 4.83 -4.00 14.34
C LEU A 41 5.69 -5.03 15.08
N ALA A 42 5.14 -5.71 16.09
CA ALA A 42 5.83 -6.79 16.78
C ALA A 42 6.20 -7.95 15.82
N LEU A 43 5.29 -8.34 14.93
CA LEU A 43 5.57 -9.36 13.92
C LEU A 43 6.64 -8.90 12.91
N VAL A 44 6.53 -7.67 12.40
CA VAL A 44 7.51 -7.09 11.46
C VAL A 44 8.91 -7.06 12.09
N ARG A 45 9.03 -6.61 13.35
CA ARG A 45 10.28 -6.61 14.12
C ARG A 45 10.80 -8.02 14.37
N SER A 46 9.92 -8.98 14.70
CA SER A 46 10.30 -10.40 14.89
C SER A 46 10.92 -11.05 13.65
N LYS A 47 10.60 -10.52 12.46
CA LYS A 47 11.15 -10.96 11.17
C LYS A 47 12.39 -10.17 10.74
N GLY A 48 12.92 -9.29 11.60
CA GLY A 48 14.12 -8.50 11.32
C GLY A 48 13.91 -7.39 10.28
N ARG A 49 12.66 -6.99 10.02
CA ARG A 49 12.34 -5.87 9.14
C ARG A 49 12.21 -4.59 9.97
N VAL A 50 12.53 -3.43 9.37
CA VAL A 50 12.45 -2.12 10.03
C VAL A 50 11.17 -1.41 9.54
N PRO A 51 10.15 -1.23 10.41
CA PRO A 51 8.99 -0.40 10.11
C PRO A 51 9.39 1.05 9.85
N ASP A 52 8.58 1.78 9.09
CA ASP A 52 8.85 3.18 8.77
C ASP A 52 8.93 4.08 10.01
N GLU A 53 8.21 3.74 11.08
CA GLU A 53 8.29 4.48 12.35
C GLU A 53 9.60 4.31 13.11
N ASP A 54 10.31 3.21 12.87
CA ASP A 54 11.61 2.94 13.47
C ASP A 54 12.73 3.54 12.59
N ARG A 55 12.41 4.08 11.41
CA ARG A 55 13.35 4.82 10.57
C ARG A 55 13.58 6.19 11.20
N LYS A 56 14.85 6.51 11.50
CA LYS A 56 15.22 7.85 11.94
C LYS A 56 14.84 8.83 10.84
N ILE A 57 14.04 9.84 11.20
CA ILE A 57 13.90 11.04 10.39
C ILE A 57 15.28 11.68 10.40
N GLU A 58 16.04 11.53 9.32
CA GLU A 58 17.20 12.37 9.11
C GLU A 58 16.66 13.77 8.84
N ASP A 59 16.66 14.61 9.88
CA ASP A 59 16.43 16.04 9.78
C ASP A 59 17.48 16.60 8.82
N ASN A 60 17.14 16.67 7.53
CA ASN A 60 17.85 17.51 6.59
C ASN A 60 17.46 18.96 6.92
N GLN A 61 18.06 19.49 7.98
CA GLN A 61 18.07 20.92 8.27
C GLN A 61 18.82 21.61 7.12
N SER A 62 18.11 22.42 6.34
CA SER A 62 18.65 23.49 5.50
C SER A 62 17.79 24.73 5.69
#